data_AF-A0A2Z6R645-F1
#
_entry.id   AF-A0A2Z6R645-F1
#
_cell.length_a   1.000
_cell.length_b   1.000
_cell.length_c   1.000
_cell.angle_alpha   90.00
_cell.angle_beta   90.00
_cell.angle_gamma   90.00
#
_symmetry.space_group_name_H-M   'P 1'
#
loop_
_entity.id
_entity.type
_entity.pdbx_description
1 polymer ?
#
loop_
_entity_poly.entity_id
_entity_poly.type
_entity_poly.pdbx_seq_one_letter_code
_entity_poly.pdbx_strand_id
1 'polypeptide(L)'
;MSIIGKDPGEEERQGKLVADVAKERGLNWLIYSSLPDSTAESGGKYPDSFIDVNDTGPIIAKIIEEGPTKWNDKKVPIASENVTIKHITNVLTKVIGKPHKFRTLNDEDIARDFPSINNKSIKQMFKFDKEFGALGKDNELQDISIAKKLHLNIKTFEQYVLETYDVL
;
A
#
# COMPACT_ATOMS: atom_id res chain seq x y z
N MET A 1 18.69 0.36 4.55
CA MET A 1 17.99 -0.95 4.49
C MET A 1 16.97 -0.85 3.37
N SER A 2 16.95 -1.77 2.40
CA SER A 2 16.00 -1.74 1.29
C SER A 2 15.30 -3.10 1.25
N ILE A 3 14.01 -3.10 1.56
CA ILE A 3 13.17 -4.29 1.78
C ILE A 3 12.42 -4.67 0.49
N ILE A 4 12.74 -4.05 -0.66
CA ILE A 4 12.05 -4.33 -1.92
C ILE A 4 12.49 -5.69 -2.49
N GLY A 5 11.86 -6.76 -2.00
CA GLY A 5 11.79 -8.08 -2.62
C GLY A 5 13.12 -8.80 -2.88
N LYS A 6 14.23 -8.37 -2.27
CA LYS A 6 15.57 -8.94 -2.49
C LYS A 6 15.73 -10.33 -1.87
N ASP A 7 15.24 -10.52 -0.66
CA ASP A 7 15.26 -11.80 0.05
C ASP A 7 14.02 -11.90 0.97
N PRO A 8 12.91 -12.47 0.46
CA PRO A 8 11.70 -12.69 1.25
C PRO A 8 11.92 -13.63 2.46
N GLY A 9 12.90 -14.54 2.40
CA GLY A 9 13.20 -15.45 3.49
C GLY A 9 13.85 -14.73 4.67
N GLU A 10 14.74 -13.77 4.39
CA GLU A 10 15.31 -12.90 5.42
C GLU A 10 14.27 -11.94 6.01
N GLU A 11 13.33 -11.42 5.21
CA GLU A 11 12.20 -10.62 5.69
C GLU A 11 11.30 -11.43 6.65
N GLU A 12 10.90 -12.65 6.26
CA GLU A 12 10.12 -13.57 7.11
C GLU A 12 10.87 -13.90 8.41
N ARG A 13 12.19 -14.17 8.32
CA ARG A 13 13.04 -14.45 9.48
C ARG A 13 13.13 -13.26 10.44
N GLN A 14 13.25 -12.03 9.91
CA GLN A 14 13.27 -10.82 10.73
C GLN A 14 11.91 -10.56 11.39
N GLY A 15 10.79 -10.74 10.66
CA GLY A 15 9.44 -10.60 11.21
C GLY A 15 9.18 -11.56 12.37
N LYS A 16 9.55 -12.85 12.21
CA LYS A 16 9.48 -13.85 13.29
C LYS A 16 10.33 -13.46 14.49
N LEU A 17 11.59 -13.06 14.27
CA LEU A 17 12.49 -12.64 15.34
C LEU A 17 11.93 -11.46 16.16
N VAL A 18 11.30 -10.48 15.51
CA VAL A 18 10.66 -9.35 16.19
C VAL A 18 9.47 -9.83 17.04
N ALA A 19 8.65 -10.75 16.53
CA ALA A 19 7.52 -11.32 17.27
C ALA A 19 7.97 -12.18 18.45
N ASP A 20 9.00 -13.00 18.29
CA ASP A 20 9.58 -13.82 19.35
C ASP A 20 10.17 -12.95 20.47
N VAL A 21 10.99 -11.95 20.13
CA VAL A 21 11.56 -11.01 21.12
C VAL A 21 10.47 -10.20 21.81
N ALA A 22 9.42 -9.77 21.11
CA ALA A 22 8.30 -9.08 21.72
C ALA A 22 7.61 -9.95 22.79
N LYS A 23 7.38 -11.23 22.49
CA LYS A 23 6.81 -12.21 23.42
C LYS A 23 7.73 -12.47 24.61
N GLU A 24 9.04 -12.65 24.38
CA GLU A 24 10.05 -12.79 25.45
C GLU A 24 10.09 -11.59 26.39
N ARG A 25 9.89 -10.38 25.85
CA ARG A 25 9.86 -9.13 26.63
C ARG A 25 8.51 -8.83 27.28
N GLY A 26 7.51 -9.69 27.12
CA GLY A 26 6.18 -9.50 27.70
C GLY A 26 5.38 -8.37 27.05
N LEU A 27 5.61 -8.06 25.78
CA LEU A 27 4.75 -7.16 25.02
C LEU A 27 3.41 -7.87 24.73
N ASN A 28 2.33 -7.32 25.28
CA ASN A 28 1.00 -7.94 25.23
C ASN A 28 0.24 -7.72 23.92
N TRP A 29 0.76 -6.88 23.01
CA TRP A 29 0.13 -6.55 21.74
C TRP A 29 1.17 -6.06 20.73
N LEU A 30 0.95 -6.37 19.45
CA LEU A 30 1.77 -5.95 18.33
C LEU A 30 0.88 -5.43 17.21
N ILE A 31 1.34 -4.38 16.53
CA ILE A 31 0.79 -3.91 15.26
C ILE A 31 1.82 -4.24 14.19
N TYR A 32 1.40 -4.98 13.17
CA TYR A 32 2.28 -5.47 12.10
C TYR A 32 1.79 -4.95 10.75
N SER A 33 2.68 -4.30 10.00
CA SER A 33 2.42 -3.86 8.63
C SER A 33 2.47 -5.07 7.69
N SER A 34 1.37 -5.36 7.00
CA SER A 34 1.23 -6.54 6.15
C SER A 34 0.58 -6.18 4.82
N LEU A 35 0.78 -7.03 3.81
CA LEU A 35 0.14 -6.95 2.50
C LEU A 35 -0.47 -8.32 2.13
N PRO A 36 -1.44 -8.37 1.20
CA PRO A 36 -1.95 -9.63 0.67
C PRO A 36 -0.87 -10.47 -0.03
N ASP A 37 -1.02 -11.79 -0.02
CA ASP A 37 -0.14 -12.69 -0.80
C ASP A 37 -0.44 -12.55 -2.30
N SER A 38 0.59 -12.20 -3.07
CA SER A 38 0.53 -11.97 -4.52
C SER A 38 0.11 -13.16 -5.40
N THR A 39 -0.14 -14.35 -4.84
CA THR A 39 -0.22 -15.61 -5.62
C THR A 39 -1.62 -16.23 -5.84
N ALA A 40 -2.73 -15.59 -5.46
CA ALA A 40 -4.02 -16.29 -5.27
C ALA A 40 -5.26 -15.79 -6.08
N GLU A 41 -5.55 -16.42 -7.24
CA GLU A 41 -6.76 -16.37 -8.12
C GLU A 41 -6.76 -15.66 -9.53
N SER A 42 -7.45 -14.52 -9.73
CA SER A 42 -8.23 -14.28 -10.99
C SER A 42 -8.71 -12.84 -11.35
N GLY A 43 -8.50 -12.38 -12.61
CA GLY A 43 -9.41 -11.50 -13.36
C GLY A 43 -8.92 -10.17 -13.97
N GLY A 44 -8.39 -9.22 -13.19
CA GLY A 44 -8.00 -7.88 -13.73
C GLY A 44 -8.89 -6.68 -13.32
N LYS A 45 -9.66 -6.79 -12.22
CA LYS A 45 -10.96 -6.10 -12.09
C LYS A 45 -11.06 -4.95 -11.08
N TYR A 46 -10.10 -4.81 -10.17
CA TYR A 46 -10.25 -3.96 -8.98
C TYR A 46 -9.40 -2.68 -9.08
N PRO A 47 -9.82 -1.58 -8.43
CA PRO A 47 -9.02 -0.35 -8.35
C PRO A 47 -7.81 -0.54 -7.41
N ASP A 48 -6.76 0.23 -7.64
CA ASP A 48 -5.63 0.33 -6.71
C ASP A 48 -6.01 1.21 -5.52
N SER A 49 -5.41 0.96 -4.35
CA SER A 49 -5.68 1.71 -3.12
C SER A 49 -4.45 2.51 -2.73
N PHE A 50 -4.57 3.84 -2.62
CA PHE A 50 -3.43 4.74 -2.37
C PHE A 50 -3.46 5.33 -0.96
N ILE A 51 -2.28 5.70 -0.44
CA ILE A 51 -2.08 6.31 0.88
C ILE A 51 -0.86 7.27 0.83
N ASP A 52 -0.97 8.45 1.44
CA ASP A 52 0.21 9.24 1.78
C ASP A 52 0.87 8.60 3.02
N VAL A 53 2.15 8.24 2.92
CA VAL A 53 2.91 7.63 4.02
C VAL A 53 2.83 8.45 5.32
N ASN A 54 2.67 9.77 5.23
CA ASN A 54 2.54 10.65 6.39
C ASN A 54 1.26 10.40 7.20
N ASP A 55 0.18 9.91 6.57
CA ASP A 55 -1.09 9.62 7.24
C ASP A 55 -1.05 8.32 8.06
N THR A 56 -0.08 7.44 7.79
CA THR A 56 0.06 6.16 8.51
C THR A 56 0.30 6.39 10.01
N GLY A 57 1.16 7.34 10.37
CA GLY A 57 1.49 7.67 11.76
C GLY A 57 0.25 8.03 12.61
N PRO A 58 -0.55 9.03 12.21
CA PRO A 58 -1.82 9.38 12.87
C PRO A 58 -2.79 8.20 13.00
N ILE A 59 -2.92 7.36 11.97
CA ILE A 59 -3.82 6.19 11.99
C ILE A 59 -3.34 5.15 13.01
N ILE A 60 -2.05 4.80 13.01
CA ILE A 60 -1.47 3.87 13.98
C ILE A 60 -1.54 4.44 15.41
N ALA A 61 -1.30 5.74 15.59
CA ALA A 61 -1.45 6.41 16.88
C ALA A 61 -2.89 6.29 17.41
N LYS A 62 -3.91 6.43 16.55
CA LYS A 62 -5.31 6.27 16.95
C LYS A 62 -5.67 4.82 17.28
N ILE A 63 -5.15 3.85 16.54
CA ILE A 63 -5.29 2.42 16.86
C ILE A 63 -4.69 2.12 18.25
N ILE A 64 -3.49 2.65 18.54
CA ILE A 64 -2.83 2.50 19.85
C ILE A 64 -3.65 3.14 20.98
N GLU A 65 -4.18 4.35 20.77
CA GLU A 65 -5.03 5.07 21.73
C GLU A 65 -6.31 4.27 22.10
N GLU A 66 -6.96 3.65 21.12
CA GLU A 66 -8.17 2.85 21.32
C GLU A 66 -7.88 1.43 21.85
N GLY A 67 -6.65 0.95 21.70
CA GLY A 67 -6.10 -0.20 22.41
C GLY A 67 -6.51 -1.60 21.92
N PRO A 68 -5.87 -2.65 22.47
CA PRO A 68 -6.03 -4.03 22.00
C PRO A 68 -7.45 -4.58 22.19
N THR A 69 -8.21 -4.12 23.20
CA THR A 69 -9.60 -4.56 23.43
C THR A 69 -10.51 -4.32 22.21
N LYS A 70 -10.20 -3.31 21.38
CA LYS A 70 -10.93 -3.02 20.13
C LYS A 70 -10.25 -3.63 18.90
N TRP A 71 -8.92 -3.68 18.88
CA TRP A 71 -8.12 -3.93 17.67
C TRP A 71 -7.33 -5.24 17.64
N ASN A 72 -7.36 -6.06 18.70
CA ASN A 72 -6.71 -7.37 18.65
C ASN A 72 -7.35 -8.26 17.56
N ASP A 73 -6.51 -8.98 16.83
CA ASP A 73 -6.88 -9.84 15.70
C ASP A 73 -7.64 -9.13 14.56
N LYS A 74 -7.59 -7.79 14.49
CA LYS A 74 -8.21 -7.00 13.40
C LYS A 74 -7.23 -6.64 12.30
N LYS A 75 -7.70 -6.74 11.06
CA LYS A 75 -7.06 -6.14 9.89
C LYS A 75 -7.62 -4.73 9.70
N VAL A 76 -6.76 -3.77 9.37
CA VAL A 76 -7.15 -2.39 9.09
C VAL A 76 -6.57 -2.00 7.73
N PRO A 77 -7.37 -1.88 6.67
CA PRO A 77 -6.89 -1.33 5.41
C PRO A 77 -6.51 0.14 5.59
N ILE A 78 -5.25 0.48 5.29
CA ILE A 78 -4.74 1.85 5.35
C ILE A 78 -4.68 2.42 3.94
N ALA A 79 -5.78 3.02 3.49
CA ALA A 79 -5.89 3.70 2.21
C ALA A 79 -6.80 4.93 2.32
N SER A 80 -6.45 6.00 1.61
CA SER A 80 -7.23 7.24 1.54
C SER A 80 -8.37 7.14 0.52
N GLU A 81 -8.08 6.55 -0.64
CA GLU A 81 -9.04 6.34 -1.71
C GLU A 81 -8.66 5.16 -2.62
N ASN A 82 -9.66 4.68 -3.35
CA ASN A 82 -9.48 3.70 -4.43
C ASN A 82 -9.36 4.45 -5.76
N VAL A 83 -8.18 4.43 -6.36
CA VAL A 83 -7.84 5.14 -7.58
C VAL A 83 -7.95 4.24 -8.81
N THR A 84 -8.15 4.87 -9.96
CA THR A 84 -7.98 4.23 -11.27
C THR A 84 -6.88 4.93 -12.03
N ILE A 85 -6.23 4.25 -12.96
CA ILE A 85 -5.24 4.84 -13.88
C ILE A 85 -5.79 6.12 -14.55
N LYS A 86 -7.07 6.12 -14.94
CA LYS A 86 -7.73 7.31 -15.52
C LYS A 86 -7.82 8.47 -14.51
N HIS A 87 -8.19 8.18 -13.26
CA HIS A 87 -8.21 9.18 -12.20
C HIS A 87 -6.80 9.76 -11.97
N ILE A 88 -5.78 8.90 -11.86
CA ILE A 88 -4.37 9.32 -11.69
C ILE A 88 -3.95 10.26 -12.83
N THR A 89 -4.17 9.89 -14.10
CA THR A 89 -3.80 10.74 -15.25
C THR A 89 -4.59 12.05 -15.27
N ASN A 90 -5.84 12.06 -14.82
CA ASN A 90 -6.67 13.27 -14.74
C ASN A 90 -6.16 14.22 -13.65
N VAL A 91 -5.86 13.71 -12.45
CA VAL A 91 -5.31 14.49 -11.33
C VAL A 91 -3.96 15.10 -11.72
N LEU A 92 -3.02 14.29 -12.23
CA LEU A 92 -1.72 14.78 -12.69
C LEU A 92 -1.87 15.83 -13.80
N THR A 93 -2.78 15.63 -14.76
CA THR A 93 -3.03 16.62 -15.83
C THR A 93 -3.63 17.92 -15.30
N LYS A 94 -4.59 17.83 -14.38
CA LYS A 94 -5.26 18.97 -13.75
C LYS A 94 -4.29 19.79 -12.90
N VAL A 95 -3.55 19.13 -12.02
CA VAL A 95 -2.68 19.79 -11.03
C VAL A 95 -1.40 20.31 -11.68
N ILE A 96 -0.71 19.52 -12.50
CA ILE A 96 0.58 19.89 -13.11
C ILE A 96 0.40 20.76 -14.37
N GLY A 97 -0.83 20.91 -14.88
CA GLY A 97 -1.14 21.72 -16.05
C GLY A 97 -0.59 21.20 -17.38
N LYS A 98 -0.14 19.93 -17.42
CA LYS A 98 0.47 19.29 -18.61
C LYS A 98 -0.26 17.97 -18.93
N PRO A 99 -0.48 17.61 -20.22
CA PRO A 99 -1.16 16.36 -20.57
C PRO A 99 -0.37 15.12 -20.11
N HIS A 100 -0.93 14.36 -19.17
CA HIS A 100 -0.39 13.07 -18.74
C HIS A 100 -1.11 11.92 -19.47
N LYS A 101 -0.35 10.91 -19.90
CA LYS A 101 -0.87 9.71 -20.57
C LYS A 101 -0.29 8.47 -19.89
N PHE A 102 -1.11 7.44 -19.77
CA PHE A 102 -0.67 6.12 -19.34
C PHE A 102 -0.08 5.33 -20.51
N ARG A 103 1.01 4.60 -20.27
CA ARG A 103 1.61 3.63 -21.18
C ARG A 103 1.82 2.32 -20.42
N THR A 104 1.17 1.24 -20.86
CA THR A 104 1.50 -0.11 -20.40
C THR A 104 2.91 -0.47 -20.87
N LEU A 105 3.75 -0.98 -19.96
CA LEU A 105 5.08 -1.50 -20.28
C LEU A 105 5.02 -3.00 -20.53
N ASN A 106 5.85 -3.50 -21.43
CA ASN A 106 6.13 -4.94 -21.55
C ASN A 106 7.43 -5.32 -20.80
N ASP A 107 7.77 -6.61 -20.78
CA ASP A 107 8.96 -7.10 -20.07
C ASP A 107 10.28 -6.54 -20.63
N GLU A 108 10.33 -6.19 -21.92
CA GLU A 108 11.50 -5.60 -22.59
C GLU A 108 11.65 -4.11 -22.24
N ASP A 109 10.55 -3.36 -22.24
CA ASP A 109 10.48 -1.98 -21.75
C ASP A 109 10.94 -1.88 -20.30
N ILE A 110 10.46 -2.78 -19.42
CA ILE A 110 10.86 -2.81 -18.00
C ILE A 110 12.36 -3.13 -17.87
N ALA A 111 12.86 -4.09 -18.65
CA ALA A 111 14.28 -4.45 -18.63
C ALA A 111 15.21 -3.33 -19.13
N ARG A 112 14.77 -2.58 -20.16
CA ARG A 112 15.53 -1.48 -20.78
C ARG A 112 15.44 -0.18 -19.96
N ASP A 113 14.23 0.24 -19.61
CA ASP A 113 13.95 1.56 -19.04
C ASP A 113 14.08 1.55 -17.50
N PHE A 114 13.86 0.41 -16.84
CA PHE A 114 13.81 0.27 -15.38
C PHE A 114 14.57 -0.95 -14.83
N PRO A 115 15.86 -1.16 -15.19
CA PRO A 115 16.60 -2.37 -14.85
C PRO A 115 16.73 -2.66 -13.34
N SER A 116 16.68 -1.63 -12.49
CA SER A 116 16.77 -1.75 -11.03
C SER A 116 15.57 -2.42 -10.36
N ILE A 117 14.39 -2.41 -11.01
CA ILE A 117 13.15 -3.03 -10.52
C ILE A 117 12.71 -4.24 -11.36
N ASN A 118 13.48 -4.59 -12.40
CA ASN A 118 13.22 -5.75 -13.26
C ASN A 118 13.53 -7.09 -12.54
N ASN A 119 12.69 -7.45 -11.57
CA ASN A 119 12.78 -8.71 -10.83
C ASN A 119 11.44 -9.47 -10.79
N LYS A 120 11.50 -10.76 -10.43
CA LYS A 120 10.33 -11.64 -10.40
C LYS A 120 9.24 -11.14 -9.45
N SER A 121 9.62 -10.67 -8.26
CA SER A 121 8.70 -10.24 -7.20
C SER A 121 7.85 -9.04 -7.64
N ILE A 122 8.47 -8.00 -8.19
CA ILE A 122 7.78 -6.83 -8.73
C ILE A 122 6.86 -7.21 -9.91
N LYS A 123 7.30 -8.12 -10.78
CA LYS A 123 6.46 -8.64 -11.87
C LYS A 123 5.27 -9.48 -11.40
N GLN A 124 5.33 -10.10 -10.22
CA GLN A 124 4.18 -10.79 -9.63
C GLN A 124 3.27 -9.82 -8.88
N MET A 125 3.83 -8.84 -8.16
CA MET A 125 3.07 -7.75 -7.54
C MET A 125 2.16 -7.05 -8.55
N PHE A 126 2.70 -6.55 -9.67
CA PHE A 126 1.86 -5.91 -10.70
C PHE A 126 0.86 -6.84 -11.41
N LYS A 127 1.08 -8.16 -11.39
CA LYS A 127 0.07 -9.12 -11.85
C LYS A 127 -1.04 -9.23 -10.82
N PHE A 128 -0.71 -9.39 -9.54
CA PHE A 128 -1.65 -9.38 -8.43
C PHE A 128 -2.45 -8.08 -8.37
N ASP A 129 -1.83 -6.90 -8.37
CA ASP A 129 -2.53 -5.62 -8.25
C ASP A 129 -3.53 -5.42 -9.39
N LYS A 130 -3.12 -5.73 -10.62
CA LYS A 130 -4.04 -5.79 -11.76
C LYS A 130 -5.20 -6.74 -11.46
N GLU A 131 -4.88 -7.93 -10.95
CA GLU A 131 -5.81 -9.04 -10.80
C GLU A 131 -6.85 -8.85 -9.67
N PHE A 132 -6.44 -8.30 -8.52
CA PHE A 132 -7.22 -8.18 -7.27
C PHE A 132 -7.29 -6.79 -6.65
N GLY A 133 -6.49 -5.83 -7.15
CA GLY A 133 -6.22 -4.57 -6.45
C GLY A 133 -5.26 -4.75 -5.27
N ALA A 134 -4.62 -3.67 -4.85
CA ALA A 134 -3.58 -3.66 -3.81
C ALA A 134 -3.98 -4.28 -2.46
N LEU A 135 -5.29 -4.34 -2.15
CA LEU A 135 -5.84 -4.88 -0.90
C LEU A 135 -6.39 -6.31 -1.04
N GLY A 136 -6.29 -6.93 -2.23
CA GLY A 136 -6.71 -8.31 -2.47
C GLY A 136 -8.23 -8.51 -2.36
N LYS A 137 -8.63 -9.77 -2.10
CA LYS A 137 -10.04 -10.20 -1.99
C LYS A 137 -10.60 -10.24 -0.57
N ASP A 138 -9.84 -9.84 0.45
CA ASP A 138 -10.32 -9.88 1.84
C ASP A 138 -11.38 -8.81 2.07
N ASN A 139 -12.58 -9.24 2.48
CA ASN A 139 -13.73 -8.36 2.74
C ASN A 139 -13.46 -7.36 3.87
N GLU A 140 -12.65 -7.70 4.88
CA GLU A 140 -12.27 -6.75 5.94
C GLU A 140 -11.37 -5.64 5.40
N LEU A 141 -10.57 -5.93 4.37
CA LEU A 141 -9.71 -4.95 3.71
C LEU A 141 -10.44 -4.08 2.67
N GLN A 142 -11.66 -4.43 2.25
CA GLN A 142 -12.41 -3.59 1.29
C GLN A 142 -13.02 -2.33 1.92
N ASP A 143 -13.28 -2.29 3.23
CA ASP A 143 -13.80 -1.08 3.90
C ASP A 143 -12.68 -0.06 4.22
N ILE A 144 -12.14 0.57 3.18
CA ILE A 144 -11.15 1.65 3.35
C ILE A 144 -11.71 2.86 4.11
N SER A 145 -13.03 2.97 4.34
CA SER A 145 -13.59 4.08 5.12
C SER A 145 -13.13 4.07 6.58
N ILE A 146 -12.63 2.94 7.07
CA ILE A 146 -12.04 2.83 8.42
C ILE A 146 -10.80 3.71 8.60
N ALA A 147 -9.95 3.86 7.58
CA ALA A 147 -8.77 4.72 7.62
C ALA A 147 -9.19 6.19 7.83
N LYS A 148 -10.25 6.63 7.16
CA LYS A 148 -10.83 7.98 7.34
C LYS A 148 -11.54 8.16 8.69
N LYS A 149 -12.11 7.11 9.28
CA LYS A 149 -12.64 7.16 10.66
C LYS A 149 -11.52 7.31 11.70
N LEU A 150 -10.36 6.70 11.44
CA LEU A 150 -9.17 6.78 12.30
C LEU A 150 -8.40 8.09 12.12
N HIS A 151 -8.36 8.64 10.89
CA HIS A 151 -7.75 9.92 10.58
C HIS A 151 -8.62 10.74 9.61
N LEU A 152 -9.37 11.70 10.14
CA LEU A 152 -10.33 12.51 9.36
C LEU A 152 -9.69 13.35 8.26
N ASN A 153 -8.41 13.71 8.42
CA ASN A 153 -7.65 14.56 7.50
C ASN A 153 -6.79 13.74 6.51
N ILE A 154 -7.05 12.42 6.40
CA ILE A 154 -6.37 11.53 5.46
C ILE A 154 -6.40 12.10 4.03
N LYS A 155 -5.22 12.14 3.41
CA LYS A 155 -4.92 12.96 2.24
C LYS A 155 -5.28 12.21 0.94
N THR A 156 -6.01 12.87 0.06
CA THR A 156 -6.30 12.33 -1.28
C THR A 156 -5.06 12.39 -2.17
N PHE A 157 -5.07 11.62 -3.25
CA PHE A 157 -4.03 11.68 -4.28
C PHE A 157 -3.94 13.07 -4.92
N GLU A 158 -5.06 13.79 -5.09
CA GLU A 158 -5.01 15.18 -5.57
C GLU A 158 -4.31 16.13 -4.59
N GLN A 159 -4.60 16.02 -3.29
CA GLN A 159 -3.93 16.81 -2.26
C GLN A 159 -2.44 16.46 -2.17
N TYR A 160 -2.10 15.17 -2.22
CA TYR A 160 -0.70 14.70 -2.27
C TYR A 160 0.06 15.28 -3.48
N VAL A 161 -0.54 15.29 -4.68
CA VAL A 161 0.09 15.85 -5.88
C VAL A 161 0.26 17.37 -5.76
N LEU A 162 -0.73 18.09 -5.21
CA LEU A 162 -0.66 19.53 -4.97
C LEU A 162 0.44 19.94 -3.98
N GLU A 163 0.70 19.13 -2.96
CA GLU A 163 1.72 19.41 -1.93
C GLU A 163 3.13 18.91 -2.30
N THR A 164 3.23 17.82 -3.07
CA THR A 164 4.51 17.14 -3.35
C THR A 164 5.22 17.69 -4.58
N TYR A 165 4.46 18.04 -5.61
CA TYR A 165 5.00 18.66 -6.80
C TYR A 165 4.79 20.16 -6.64
N ASP A 166 5.87 20.95 -6.56
CA ASP A 166 5.82 22.42 -6.51
C ASP A 166 5.17 22.97 -7.80
N VAL A 167 3.84 22.99 -7.86
CA VAL A 167 3.10 23.58 -8.99
C VAL A 167 2.62 24.98 -8.64
N LEU A 168 3.45 25.95 -8.98
CA LEU A 168 3.14 27.37 -9.11
C LEU A 168 3.34 27.81 -10.57
#